data_AF-A0A935NF35-F1
#
_entry.id   AF-A0A935NF35-F1
#
_cell.length_a   1.000
_cell.length_b   1.000
_cell.length_c   1.000
_cell.angle_alpha   90.00
_cell.angle_beta   90.00
_cell.angle_gamma   90.00
#
_symmetry.space_group_name_H-M   'P 1'
#
loop_
_entity.id
_entity.type
_entity.pdbx_description
1 polymer ?
#
loop_
_entity_poly.entity_id
_entity_poly.type
_entity_poly.pdbx_seq_one_letter_code
_entity_poly.pdbx_strand_id
1 'polypeptide(L)'
;MPGDSTKLRAQNSKKNNFNEKKIAQHLAYIDKKLDEYNAELAAADEDNKQTIQAEIDKQTQRKQNYQVLQQQLEDTGEKQISTTDPDSRQLITRNNITEVGYNVQTTVDDKHKLIIDYKLTNTNDSKAMGEMLQSAQTILQTTGFTALYDKGYHTGSEIKTAVEMGVEIMTAIPSVAACAPNPDYNFDRFDYNNLTDTYNCPQGETLRTNGNNYLKTKENSTYYVKHYKTTKCQHCPVKLLCTKNAKGRLIERSEYQQYVDINKKT
;
A
#
# COMPACT_ATOMS: atom_id res chain seq x y z
N MET A 1 18.60 11.59 -11.08
CA MET A 1 18.38 11.60 -9.61
C MET A 1 17.65 10.33 -9.22
N PRO A 2 18.38 9.26 -8.94
CA PRO A 2 17.81 8.00 -8.47
C PRO A 2 17.21 8.15 -7.07
N GLY A 3 16.08 7.49 -6.84
CA GLY A 3 15.56 7.29 -5.50
C GLY A 3 15.18 5.83 -5.27
N ASP A 4 15.36 5.38 -4.03
CA ASP A 4 15.13 3.98 -3.63
C ASP A 4 14.75 3.87 -2.15
N SER A 5 14.20 2.73 -1.77
CA SER A 5 13.88 2.38 -0.39
C SER A 5 14.88 1.38 0.17
N THR A 6 15.32 1.60 1.40
CA THR A 6 16.19 0.70 2.15
C THR A 6 15.53 0.33 3.47
N LYS A 7 15.43 -0.97 3.75
CA LYS A 7 14.86 -1.47 5.00
C LYS A 7 15.99 -1.78 5.99
N LEU A 8 15.98 -1.07 7.11
CA LEU A 8 16.97 -1.24 8.18
C LEU A 8 16.33 -1.94 9.37
N ARG A 9 16.99 -2.97 9.90
CA ARG A 9 16.50 -3.70 11.06
C ARG A 9 16.58 -2.83 12.32
N ALA A 10 15.50 -2.83 13.09
CA ALA A 10 15.40 -2.09 14.35
C ALA A 10 15.81 -2.95 15.56
N GLN A 11 15.98 -2.31 16.72
CA GLN A 11 16.19 -3.00 18.00
C GLN A 11 14.85 -3.47 18.59
N ASN A 12 14.04 -4.16 17.80
CA ASN A 12 12.79 -4.75 18.27
C ASN A 12 12.59 -6.14 17.67
N SER A 13 12.15 -7.09 18.50
CA SER A 13 11.86 -8.44 18.02
C SER A 13 10.43 -8.51 17.48
N LYS A 14 10.16 -9.44 16.55
CA LYS A 14 8.79 -9.72 16.08
C LYS A 14 7.84 -10.12 17.23
N LYS A 15 8.38 -10.68 18.31
CA LYS A 15 7.62 -11.01 19.53
C LYS A 15 7.17 -9.75 20.27
N ASN A 16 7.96 -8.68 20.21
CA ASN A 16 7.73 -7.39 20.85
C ASN A 16 7.05 -6.37 19.91
N ASN A 17 6.50 -6.81 18.77
CA ASN A 17 5.65 -6.00 17.90
C ASN A 17 4.21 -6.51 17.99
N PHE A 18 3.24 -5.63 18.23
CA PHE A 18 1.85 -5.97 18.47
C PHE A 18 0.94 -5.22 17.52
N ASN A 19 -0.05 -5.91 16.97
CA ASN A 19 -1.17 -5.33 16.24
C ASN A 19 -2.47 -5.82 16.89
N GLU A 20 -3.59 -5.23 16.49
CA GLU A 20 -4.92 -5.54 17.04
C GLU A 20 -5.19 -7.05 17.07
N LYS A 21 -4.94 -7.75 15.95
CA LYS A 21 -5.14 -9.20 15.83
C LYS A 21 -4.29 -9.99 16.83
N LYS A 22 -3.01 -9.65 16.97
CA LYS A 22 -2.09 -10.34 17.89
C LYS A 22 -2.47 -10.10 19.35
N ILE A 23 -2.90 -8.88 19.69
CA ILE A 23 -3.40 -8.55 21.03
C ILE A 23 -4.65 -9.35 21.34
N ALA A 24 -5.63 -9.38 20.44
CA ALA A 24 -6.86 -10.15 20.61
C ALA A 24 -6.58 -11.66 20.82
N GLN A 25 -5.63 -12.23 20.08
CA GLN A 25 -5.20 -13.62 20.25
C GLN A 25 -4.58 -13.86 21.63
N HIS A 26 -3.75 -12.94 22.14
CA HIS A 26 -3.17 -13.06 23.47
C HIS A 26 -4.23 -12.92 24.57
N LEU A 27 -5.16 -11.98 24.45
CA LEU A 27 -6.26 -11.81 25.40
C LEU A 27 -7.14 -13.07 25.47
N ALA A 28 -7.57 -13.61 24.33
CA ALA A 28 -8.37 -14.84 24.29
C ALA A 28 -7.64 -16.05 24.90
N TYR A 29 -6.32 -16.15 24.67
CA TYR A 29 -5.51 -17.21 25.30
C TYR A 29 -5.43 -17.03 26.83
N ILE A 30 -5.24 -15.80 27.30
CA ILE A 30 -5.17 -15.50 28.73
C ILE A 30 -6.51 -15.77 29.41
N ASP A 31 -7.62 -15.37 28.80
CA ASP A 31 -8.96 -15.62 29.35
C ASP A 31 -9.22 -17.11 29.53
N LYS A 32 -8.90 -17.91 28.51
CA LYS A 32 -8.99 -19.37 28.61
C LYS A 32 -8.12 -19.93 29.75
N LYS A 33 -6.90 -19.41 29.92
CA LYS A 33 -5.99 -19.85 31.01
C LYS A 33 -6.48 -19.46 32.39
N LEU A 34 -7.08 -18.27 32.52
CA LEU A 34 -7.70 -17.82 33.76
C LEU A 34 -8.89 -18.70 34.13
N ASP A 35 -9.73 -19.08 33.16
CA ASP A 35 -10.84 -20.01 33.38
C ASP A 35 -10.35 -21.38 33.87
N GLU A 36 -9.30 -21.91 33.24
CA GLU A 36 -8.65 -23.17 33.65
C GLU A 36 -8.11 -23.08 35.09
N TYR A 37 -7.33 -22.03 35.42
CA TYR A 37 -6.78 -21.87 36.76
C TYR A 37 -7.84 -21.61 37.82
N ASN A 38 -8.91 -20.87 37.51
CA ASN A 38 -10.01 -20.67 38.45
C ASN A 38 -10.75 -21.98 38.75
N ALA A 39 -10.92 -22.85 37.74
CA ALA A 39 -11.50 -24.17 37.93
C ALA A 39 -10.58 -25.09 38.77
N GLU A 40 -9.27 -25.06 38.50
CA GLU A 40 -8.27 -25.78 39.30
C GLU A 40 -8.24 -25.28 40.74
N LEU A 41 -8.30 -23.96 40.97
CA LEU A 41 -8.30 -23.35 42.31
C LEU A 41 -9.50 -23.81 43.14
N ALA A 42 -10.66 -23.98 42.51
CA ALA A 42 -11.87 -24.47 43.15
C ALA A 42 -11.79 -25.95 43.57
N ALA A 43 -10.94 -26.74 42.90
CA ALA A 43 -10.77 -28.18 43.14
C ALA A 43 -9.47 -28.52 43.89
N ALA A 44 -8.61 -27.55 44.18
CA ALA A 44 -7.28 -27.75 44.75
C ALA A 44 -7.30 -27.87 46.28
N ASP A 45 -6.42 -28.72 46.80
CA ASP A 45 -6.07 -28.78 48.22
C ASP A 45 -5.23 -27.56 48.65
N GLU A 46 -5.18 -27.29 49.96
CA GLU A 46 -4.67 -26.01 50.50
C GLU A 46 -3.20 -25.68 50.12
N ASP A 47 -2.35 -26.70 49.98
CA ASP A 47 -0.96 -26.55 49.58
C ASP A 47 -0.81 -26.12 48.10
N ASN A 48 -1.76 -26.48 47.24
CA ASN A 48 -1.71 -26.16 45.81
C ASN A 48 -2.36 -24.79 45.48
N LYS A 49 -3.26 -24.30 46.33
CA LYS A 49 -3.98 -23.04 46.10
C LYS A 49 -3.05 -21.83 45.97
N GLN A 50 -1.99 -21.75 46.77
CA GLN A 50 -1.03 -20.63 46.68
C GLN A 50 -0.33 -20.57 45.32
N THR A 51 0.07 -21.72 44.79
CA THR A 51 0.75 -21.80 43.49
C THR A 51 -0.19 -21.41 42.35
N ILE A 52 -1.45 -21.87 42.40
CA ILE A 52 -2.46 -21.54 41.39
C ILE A 52 -2.80 -20.05 41.43
N GLN A 53 -2.96 -19.47 42.62
CA GLN A 53 -3.21 -18.03 42.79
C GLN A 53 -2.08 -17.19 42.18
N ALA A 54 -0.82 -17.58 42.39
CA ALA A 54 0.32 -16.88 41.79
C ALA A 54 0.31 -16.91 40.25
N GLU A 55 -0.14 -18.01 39.62
CA GLU A 55 -0.31 -18.07 38.17
C GLU A 55 -1.51 -17.23 37.70
N ILE A 56 -2.62 -17.19 38.45
CA ILE A 56 -3.76 -16.29 38.17
C ILE A 56 -3.31 -14.82 38.18
N ASP A 57 -2.58 -14.40 39.21
CA ASP A 57 -2.10 -13.02 39.36
C ASP A 57 -1.18 -12.65 38.19
N LYS A 58 -0.27 -13.56 37.81
CA LYS A 58 0.63 -13.41 36.67
C LYS A 58 -0.12 -13.29 35.33
N GLN A 59 -1.15 -14.10 35.10
CA GLN A 59 -1.97 -13.98 33.89
C GLN A 59 -2.81 -12.70 33.90
N THR A 60 -3.33 -12.30 35.06
CA THR A 60 -4.09 -11.05 35.23
C THR A 60 -3.22 -9.84 34.91
N GLN A 61 -1.98 -9.80 35.41
CA GLN A 61 -1.02 -8.74 35.08
C GLN A 61 -0.70 -8.70 33.57
N ARG A 62 -0.54 -9.87 32.94
CA ARG A 62 -0.33 -9.96 31.49
C ARG A 62 -1.54 -9.44 30.71
N LYS A 63 -2.77 -9.76 31.15
CA LYS A 63 -4.01 -9.26 30.55
C LYS A 63 -4.05 -7.74 30.57
N GLN A 64 -3.76 -7.14 31.72
CA GLN A 64 -3.69 -5.68 31.88
C GLN A 64 -2.69 -5.05 30.92
N ASN A 65 -1.48 -5.62 30.79
CA ASN A 65 -0.47 -5.12 29.85
C ASN A 65 -0.97 -5.13 28.40
N TYR A 66 -1.69 -6.18 27.98
CA TYR A 66 -2.27 -6.23 26.63
C TYR A 66 -3.44 -5.26 26.43
N GLN A 67 -4.25 -5.03 27.47
CA GLN A 67 -5.31 -4.02 27.44
C GLN A 67 -4.73 -2.60 27.30
N VAL A 68 -3.61 -2.31 27.97
CA VAL A 68 -2.89 -1.03 27.80
C VAL A 68 -2.39 -0.87 26.35
N LEU A 69 -1.81 -1.92 25.76
CA LEU A 69 -1.39 -1.89 24.36
C LEU A 69 -2.57 -1.73 23.40
N GLN A 70 -3.72 -2.34 23.71
CA GLN A 70 -4.94 -2.18 22.92
C GLN A 70 -5.42 -0.73 22.95
N GLN A 71 -5.54 -0.15 24.14
CA GLN A 71 -5.95 1.25 24.30
C GLN A 71 -4.97 2.19 23.58
N GLN A 72 -3.67 1.91 23.66
CA GLN A 72 -2.67 2.71 22.95
C GLN A 72 -2.86 2.67 21.43
N LEU A 73 -3.23 1.53 20.82
CA LEU A 73 -3.55 1.47 19.39
C LEU A 73 -4.77 2.33 19.05
N GLU A 74 -5.80 2.28 19.88
CA GLU A 74 -7.04 3.03 19.69
C GLU A 74 -6.80 4.55 19.83
N ASP A 75 -6.08 4.97 20.87
CA ASP A 75 -5.80 6.39 21.16
C ASP A 75 -4.91 7.02 20.09
N THR A 76 -3.93 6.28 19.58
CA THR A 76 -2.98 6.78 18.57
C THR A 76 -3.48 6.62 17.14
N GLY A 77 -4.45 5.73 16.90
CA GLY A 77 -4.86 5.32 15.55
C GLY A 77 -3.80 4.51 14.80
N GLU A 78 -2.71 4.12 15.46
CA GLU A 78 -1.65 3.31 14.88
C GLU A 78 -2.12 1.87 14.64
N LYS A 79 -1.57 1.23 13.60
CA LYS A 79 -1.92 -0.16 13.27
C LYS A 79 -1.10 -1.20 14.05
N GLN A 80 0.00 -0.76 14.66
CA GLN A 80 0.91 -1.60 15.40
C GLN A 80 1.76 -0.81 16.39
N ILE A 81 2.26 -1.49 17.42
CA ILE A 81 3.16 -0.95 18.45
C ILE A 81 4.37 -1.87 18.59
N SER A 82 5.56 -1.27 18.58
CA SER A 82 6.81 -1.93 18.98
C SER A 82 7.18 -1.50 20.39
N THR A 83 7.43 -2.45 21.29
CA THR A 83 7.61 -2.13 22.72
C THR A 83 9.05 -1.82 23.11
N THR A 84 10.04 -2.29 22.34
CA THR A 84 11.47 -1.99 22.61
C THR A 84 11.96 -0.78 21.82
N ASP A 85 11.46 -0.61 20.60
CA ASP A 85 11.81 0.48 19.69
C ASP A 85 10.51 1.06 19.10
N PRO A 86 9.88 2.05 19.76
CA PRO A 86 8.53 2.53 19.44
C PRO A 86 8.36 3.11 18.04
N ASP A 87 9.43 3.58 17.41
CA ASP A 87 9.40 4.18 16.07
C ASP A 87 9.47 3.12 14.97
N SER A 88 9.91 1.90 15.31
CA SER A 88 10.01 0.79 14.38
C SER A 88 8.65 0.18 14.03
N ARG A 89 8.56 -0.42 12.86
CA ARG A 89 7.35 -1.09 12.37
C ARG A 89 7.69 -2.45 11.79
N GLN A 90 6.75 -3.39 11.81
CA GLN A 90 6.87 -4.62 11.06
C GLN A 90 6.65 -4.33 9.57
N LEU A 91 7.72 -4.50 8.80
CA LEU A 91 7.81 -4.21 7.37
C LEU A 91 7.99 -5.52 6.59
N ILE A 92 7.43 -5.58 5.38
CA ILE A 92 7.72 -6.67 4.44
C ILE A 92 9.07 -6.39 3.80
N THR A 93 10.07 -7.25 3.99
CA THR A 93 11.39 -7.09 3.37
C THR A 93 11.44 -7.72 1.99
N ARG A 94 10.96 -8.96 1.85
CA ARG A 94 10.93 -9.70 0.58
C ARG A 94 9.80 -10.73 0.58
N ASN A 95 8.92 -10.67 -0.42
CA ASN A 95 7.76 -11.58 -0.54
C ASN A 95 6.94 -11.61 0.76
N ASN A 96 6.93 -12.75 1.46
CA ASN A 96 6.20 -12.93 2.72
C ASN A 96 7.13 -12.81 3.96
N ILE A 97 8.40 -12.47 3.76
CA ILE A 97 9.35 -12.25 4.84
C ILE A 97 9.12 -10.86 5.39
N THR A 98 8.87 -10.79 6.69
CA THR A 98 8.72 -9.52 7.42
C THR A 98 9.84 -9.37 8.44
N GLU A 99 10.27 -8.13 8.69
CA GLU A 99 11.20 -7.76 9.77
C GLU A 99 10.68 -6.53 10.50
N VAL A 100 11.06 -6.35 11.76
CA VAL A 100 10.79 -5.11 12.47
C VAL A 100 11.94 -4.14 12.22
N GLY A 101 11.62 -2.97 11.70
CA GLY A 101 12.63 -2.07 11.16
C GLY A 101 12.08 -0.70 10.77
N TYR A 102 12.93 0.04 10.07
CA TYR A 102 12.63 1.32 9.45
C TYR A 102 12.67 1.20 7.94
N ASN A 103 11.77 1.91 7.26
CA ASN A 103 11.84 2.08 5.81
C ASN A 103 12.46 3.44 5.52
N VAL A 104 13.64 3.47 4.91
CA VAL A 104 14.37 4.68 4.59
C VAL A 104 14.22 4.96 3.11
N GLN A 105 13.60 6.07 2.76
CA GLN A 105 13.56 6.60 1.40
C GLN A 105 14.79 7.45 1.21
N THR A 106 15.54 7.23 0.14
CA THR A 106 16.76 8.00 -0.13
C THR A 106 16.72 8.55 -1.54
N THR A 107 17.21 9.78 -1.71
CA THR A 107 17.42 10.40 -3.02
C THR A 107 18.89 10.76 -3.17
N VAL A 108 19.48 10.40 -4.30
CA VAL A 108 20.93 10.57 -4.53
C VAL A 108 21.22 11.32 -5.81
N ASP A 109 22.36 12.01 -5.82
CA ASP A 109 22.96 12.50 -7.05
C ASP A 109 23.54 11.34 -7.87
N ASP A 110 23.32 11.35 -9.17
CA ASP A 110 23.84 10.30 -10.04
C ASP A 110 25.34 10.44 -10.32
N LYS A 111 25.86 11.67 -10.37
CA LYS A 111 27.25 11.90 -10.81
C LYS A 111 28.27 11.52 -9.74
N HIS A 112 28.01 11.91 -8.50
CA HIS A 112 28.91 11.79 -7.35
C HIS A 112 28.40 10.81 -6.30
N LYS A 113 27.19 10.25 -6.47
CA LYS A 113 26.57 9.30 -5.54
C LYS A 113 26.41 9.85 -4.12
N LEU A 114 26.24 11.17 -4.03
CA LEU A 114 25.98 11.86 -2.77
C LEU A 114 24.50 11.74 -2.42
N ILE A 115 24.21 11.50 -1.14
CA ILE A 115 22.85 11.57 -0.63
C ILE A 115 22.42 13.03 -0.63
N ILE A 116 21.33 13.32 -1.34
CA ILE A 116 20.70 14.63 -1.35
C ILE A 116 19.80 14.75 -0.14
N ASP A 117 18.95 13.75 0.07
CA ASP A 117 18.05 13.68 1.22
C ASP A 117 17.66 12.24 1.55
N TYR A 118 17.17 12.03 2.77
CA TYR A 118 16.56 10.80 3.20
C TYR A 118 15.37 11.04 4.13
N LYS A 119 14.40 10.13 4.08
CA LYS A 119 13.24 10.16 4.98
C LYS A 119 12.98 8.78 5.59
N LEU A 120 12.83 8.74 6.90
CA LEU A 120 12.29 7.59 7.60
C LEU A 120 10.76 7.60 7.44
N THR A 121 10.21 6.50 6.92
CA THR A 121 8.77 6.34 6.75
C THR A 121 8.30 5.01 7.32
N ASN A 122 7.05 5.02 7.80
CA ASN A 122 6.32 3.86 8.26
C ASN A 122 5.26 3.39 7.24
N THR A 123 5.23 4.02 6.07
CA THR A 123 4.35 3.69 4.95
C THR A 123 5.10 2.91 3.85
N ASN A 124 4.33 2.39 2.90
CA ASN A 124 4.87 1.76 1.70
C ASN A 124 5.46 2.80 0.74
N ASP A 125 6.34 2.34 -0.14
CA ASP A 125 7.11 3.19 -1.07
C ASP A 125 6.22 3.91 -2.10
N SER A 126 5.01 3.40 -2.34
CA SER A 126 4.12 3.85 -3.41
C SER A 126 3.64 5.30 -3.30
N LYS A 127 3.86 5.96 -2.15
CA LYS A 127 3.49 7.37 -1.90
C LYS A 127 4.67 8.22 -1.41
N ALA A 128 5.89 7.72 -1.56
CA ALA A 128 7.08 8.41 -1.05
C ALA A 128 7.75 9.34 -2.07
N MET A 129 7.58 9.07 -3.37
CA MET A 129 8.34 9.77 -4.42
C MET A 129 8.10 11.28 -4.42
N GLY A 130 6.85 11.74 -4.40
CA GLY A 130 6.52 13.16 -4.52
C GLY A 130 7.17 14.01 -3.43
N GLU A 131 7.16 13.52 -2.19
CA GLU A 131 7.79 14.21 -1.07
C GLU A 131 9.32 14.25 -1.20
N MET A 132 9.95 13.14 -1.59
CA MET A 132 11.40 13.10 -1.81
C MET A 132 11.83 14.07 -2.94
N LEU A 133 11.02 14.18 -4.00
CA LEU A 133 11.26 15.15 -5.07
C LEU A 133 11.12 16.59 -4.60
N GLN A 134 10.12 16.89 -3.77
CA GLN A 134 9.92 18.24 -3.21
C GLN A 134 11.10 18.64 -2.30
N SER A 135 11.57 17.71 -1.49
CA SER A 135 12.75 17.93 -0.65
C SER A 135 14.00 18.19 -1.50
N ALA A 136 14.24 17.34 -2.52
CA ALA A 136 15.36 17.52 -3.43
C ALA A 136 15.30 18.86 -4.20
N GLN A 137 14.11 19.26 -4.66
CA GLN A 137 13.90 20.58 -5.27
C GLN A 137 14.26 21.71 -4.30
N THR A 138 13.86 21.59 -3.03
CA THR A 138 14.13 22.59 -2.00
C THR A 138 15.63 22.71 -1.72
N ILE A 139 16.33 21.58 -1.61
CA ILE A 139 17.78 21.53 -1.32
C ILE A 139 18.60 22.02 -2.51
N LEU A 140 18.27 21.54 -3.72
CA LEU A 140 19.02 21.86 -4.93
C LEU A 140 18.60 23.18 -5.59
N GLN A 141 17.46 23.74 -5.17
CA GLN A 141 16.85 24.95 -5.73
C GLN A 141 16.62 24.87 -7.26
N THR A 142 16.34 23.67 -7.77
CA THR A 142 16.12 23.41 -9.19
C THR A 142 15.21 22.20 -9.40
N THR A 143 14.59 22.12 -10.57
CA THR A 143 13.84 20.95 -11.08
C THR A 143 14.47 20.36 -12.34
N GLY A 144 15.62 20.90 -12.75
CA GLY A 144 16.36 20.49 -13.95
C GLY A 144 17.09 19.15 -13.81
N PHE A 145 16.43 18.17 -13.19
CA PHE A 145 16.93 16.80 -13.04
C PHE A 145 15.86 15.79 -13.46
N THR A 146 16.31 14.63 -13.89
CA THR A 146 15.44 13.49 -14.18
C THR A 146 15.35 12.58 -12.96
N ALA A 147 14.14 12.36 -12.44
CA ALA A 147 13.85 11.41 -11.37
C ALA A 147 13.83 9.98 -11.91
N LEU A 148 14.59 9.07 -11.29
CA LEU A 148 14.66 7.65 -11.70
C LEU A 148 14.20 6.76 -10.54
N TYR A 149 13.12 6.00 -10.75
CA TYR A 149 12.54 5.14 -9.73
C TYR A 149 12.11 3.77 -10.29
N ASP A 150 12.03 2.78 -9.39
CA ASP A 150 11.58 1.44 -9.74
C ASP A 150 10.04 1.35 -9.89
N LYS A 151 9.55 0.15 -10.23
CA LYS A 151 8.11 -0.07 -10.47
C LYS A 151 7.23 0.10 -9.21
N GLY A 152 7.82 0.04 -8.01
CA GLY A 152 7.14 0.24 -6.74
C GLY A 152 6.65 1.68 -6.54
N TYR A 153 7.27 2.64 -7.24
CA TYR A 153 6.90 4.06 -7.22
C TYR A 153 5.96 4.46 -8.37
N HIS A 154 5.44 3.50 -9.14
CA HIS A 154 4.55 3.77 -10.28
C HIS A 154 3.10 4.09 -9.84
N THR A 155 2.95 5.14 -9.02
CA THR A 155 1.66 5.63 -8.54
C THR A 155 1.28 6.90 -9.28
N GLY A 156 0.10 6.90 -9.92
CA GLY A 156 -0.33 8.03 -10.76
C GLY A 156 -0.36 9.39 -10.06
N SER A 157 -0.72 9.45 -8.76
CA SER A 157 -0.68 10.71 -8.00
C SER A 157 0.74 11.23 -7.78
N GLU A 158 1.71 10.33 -7.60
CA GLU A 158 3.11 10.73 -7.40
C GLU A 158 3.73 11.19 -8.72
N ILE A 159 3.42 10.51 -9.81
CA ILE A 159 3.83 10.92 -11.17
C ILE A 159 3.22 12.27 -11.51
N LYS A 160 1.94 12.50 -11.16
CA LYS A 160 1.31 13.82 -11.28
C LYS A 160 2.12 14.88 -10.56
N THR A 161 2.46 14.65 -9.29
CA THR A 161 3.25 15.60 -8.48
C THR A 161 4.58 15.93 -9.17
N ALA A 162 5.33 14.92 -9.63
CA ALA A 162 6.59 15.14 -10.35
C ALA A 162 6.42 15.99 -11.62
N VAL A 163 5.42 15.65 -12.45
CA VAL A 163 5.14 16.36 -13.70
C VAL A 163 4.72 17.80 -13.44
N GLU A 164 3.86 18.05 -12.45
CA GLU A 164 3.40 19.40 -12.09
C GLU A 164 4.52 20.27 -11.48
N MET A 165 5.51 19.64 -10.84
CA MET A 165 6.74 20.32 -10.41
C MET A 165 7.67 20.66 -11.58
N GLY A 166 7.42 20.13 -12.79
CA GLY A 166 8.34 20.27 -13.91
C GLY A 166 9.59 19.40 -13.79
N VAL A 167 9.53 18.32 -13.01
CA VAL A 167 10.58 17.29 -12.92
C VAL A 167 10.31 16.22 -13.97
N GLU A 168 11.32 15.92 -14.79
CA GLU A 168 11.25 14.79 -15.72
C GLU A 168 11.31 13.48 -14.92
N ILE A 169 10.50 12.49 -15.29
CA ILE A 169 10.36 11.25 -14.51
C ILE A 169 10.50 10.02 -15.40
N MET A 170 11.31 9.08 -14.93
CA MET A 170 11.52 7.75 -15.49
C MET A 170 11.23 6.71 -14.41
N THR A 171 9.98 6.30 -14.33
CA THR A 171 9.55 5.23 -13.40
C THR A 171 9.22 3.96 -14.17
N ALA A 172 9.81 2.84 -13.78
CA ALA A 172 9.56 1.57 -14.44
C ALA A 172 8.05 1.22 -14.43
N ILE A 173 7.51 0.84 -15.59
CA ILE A 173 6.08 0.55 -15.72
C ILE A 173 5.83 -0.90 -15.30
N PRO A 174 4.90 -1.17 -14.37
CA PRO A 174 4.54 -2.53 -14.01
C PRO A 174 3.92 -3.26 -15.21
N SER A 175 4.16 -4.56 -15.32
CA SER A 175 3.50 -5.40 -16.32
C SER A 175 1.98 -5.27 -16.21
N VAL A 176 1.30 -5.08 -17.34
CA VAL A 176 -0.16 -4.99 -17.39
C VAL A 176 -0.73 -6.30 -16.83
N ALA A 177 -1.47 -6.23 -15.73
CA ALA A 177 -2.26 -7.37 -15.29
C ALA A 177 -3.24 -7.73 -16.42
N ALA A 178 -3.23 -8.98 -16.89
CA ALA A 178 -4.14 -9.41 -17.94
C ALA A 178 -5.59 -9.28 -17.45
N CYS A 179 -6.26 -8.21 -17.88
CA CYS A 179 -7.62 -7.86 -17.46
C CYS A 179 -8.68 -8.38 -18.46
N ALA A 180 -8.26 -8.98 -19.57
CA ALA A 180 -9.15 -9.58 -20.56
C ALA A 180 -8.93 -11.11 -20.63
N PRO A 181 -9.98 -11.88 -21.02
CA PRO A 181 -9.83 -13.31 -21.31
C PRO A 181 -8.74 -13.64 -22.34
N ASN A 182 -8.56 -12.77 -23.34
CA ASN A 182 -7.47 -12.83 -24.32
C ASN A 182 -6.59 -11.56 -24.22
N PRO A 183 -5.24 -11.71 -24.13
CA PRO A 183 -4.30 -10.59 -24.08
C PRO A 183 -4.41 -9.55 -25.22
N ASP A 184 -4.90 -9.94 -26.40
CA ASP A 184 -5.13 -9.04 -27.54
C ASP A 184 -6.21 -7.98 -27.27
N TYR A 185 -6.94 -8.12 -26.16
CA TYR A 185 -7.97 -7.20 -25.70
C TYR A 185 -7.67 -6.63 -24.31
N ASN A 186 -6.42 -6.69 -23.86
CA ASN A 186 -5.99 -5.98 -22.66
C ASN A 186 -6.12 -4.47 -22.85
N PHE A 187 -6.12 -3.73 -21.72
CA PHE A 187 -6.37 -2.28 -21.71
C PHE A 187 -5.37 -1.48 -22.55
N ASP A 188 -4.12 -1.92 -22.62
CA ASP A 188 -3.06 -1.32 -23.44
C ASP A 188 -3.30 -1.44 -24.95
N ARG A 189 -4.29 -2.22 -25.38
CA ARG A 189 -4.75 -2.32 -26.77
C ARG A 189 -5.88 -1.33 -27.11
N PHE A 190 -6.30 -0.50 -26.16
CA PHE A 190 -7.34 0.50 -26.36
C PHE A 190 -6.69 1.89 -26.48
N ASP A 191 -6.82 2.50 -27.65
CA ASP A 191 -6.20 3.80 -27.92
C ASP A 191 -7.09 4.93 -27.38
N TYR A 192 -6.50 5.81 -26.56
CA TYR A 192 -7.19 6.98 -26.04
C TYR A 192 -6.99 8.19 -26.97
N ASN A 193 -8.09 8.83 -27.36
CA ASN A 193 -8.08 10.11 -28.06
C ASN A 193 -8.43 11.23 -27.08
N ASN A 194 -7.43 12.08 -26.79
CA ASN A 194 -7.57 13.19 -25.85
C ASN A 194 -8.46 14.32 -26.40
N LEU A 195 -8.51 14.52 -27.72
CA LEU A 195 -9.31 15.60 -28.33
C LEU A 195 -10.81 15.32 -28.21
N THR A 196 -11.21 14.06 -28.34
CA THR A 196 -12.62 13.65 -28.31
C THR A 196 -13.07 13.06 -26.98
N ASP A 197 -12.15 12.90 -26.01
CA ASP A 197 -12.36 12.16 -24.76
C ASP A 197 -13.01 10.79 -25.00
N THR A 198 -12.37 9.95 -25.84
CA THR A 198 -12.88 8.62 -26.21
C THR A 198 -11.77 7.58 -26.27
N TYR A 199 -12.16 6.31 -26.12
CA TYR A 199 -11.30 5.17 -26.44
C TYR A 199 -11.74 4.49 -27.72
N ASN A 200 -10.79 3.99 -28.51
CA ASN A 200 -11.07 3.07 -29.61
C ASN A 200 -10.62 1.67 -29.20
N CYS A 201 -11.50 0.68 -29.37
CA CYS A 201 -11.14 -0.71 -29.07
C CYS A 201 -10.47 -1.40 -30.27
N PRO A 202 -9.84 -2.57 -30.07
CA PRO A 202 -9.22 -3.36 -31.16
C PRO A 202 -10.16 -3.78 -32.30
N GLN A 203 -11.47 -3.66 -32.11
CA GLN A 203 -12.49 -3.92 -33.15
C GLN A 203 -12.94 -2.65 -33.89
N GLY A 204 -12.27 -1.52 -33.67
CA GLY A 204 -12.58 -0.24 -34.30
C GLY A 204 -13.77 0.50 -33.70
N GLU A 205 -14.44 -0.06 -32.69
CA GLU A 205 -15.59 0.59 -32.04
C GLU A 205 -15.13 1.64 -31.01
N THR A 206 -15.77 2.80 -31.02
CA THR A 206 -15.51 3.89 -30.07
C THR A 206 -16.29 3.72 -28.78
N LEU A 207 -15.60 3.81 -27.65
CA LEU A 207 -16.13 3.85 -26.30
C LEU A 207 -16.18 5.30 -25.82
N ARG A 208 -17.34 5.72 -25.31
CA ARG A 208 -17.61 7.10 -24.86
C ARG A 208 -17.87 7.14 -23.37
N THR A 209 -17.56 8.29 -22.76
CA THR A 209 -17.95 8.60 -21.40
C THR A 209 -19.26 9.38 -21.35
N ASN A 210 -19.95 9.31 -20.21
CA ASN A 210 -21.07 10.19 -19.88
C ASN A 210 -20.63 11.48 -19.17
N GLY A 211 -19.32 11.69 -19.01
CA GLY A 211 -18.74 12.87 -18.35
C GLY A 211 -18.73 12.82 -16.82
N ASN A 212 -19.35 11.81 -16.21
CA ASN A 212 -19.40 11.69 -14.76
C ASN A 212 -18.08 11.13 -14.20
N ASN A 213 -17.66 11.69 -13.07
CA ASN A 213 -16.57 11.17 -12.27
C ASN A 213 -17.11 10.26 -11.18
N TYR A 214 -16.49 9.09 -11.04
CA TYR A 214 -16.85 8.08 -10.04
C TYR A 214 -15.73 7.97 -9.03
N LEU A 215 -16.08 8.01 -7.74
CA LEU A 215 -15.12 7.86 -6.66
C LEU A 215 -14.73 6.38 -6.52
N LYS A 216 -13.43 6.10 -6.49
CA LYS A 216 -12.86 4.79 -6.19
C LYS A 216 -11.92 4.87 -5.00
N THR A 217 -11.98 3.87 -4.15
CA THR A 217 -11.07 3.70 -3.02
C THR A 217 -10.30 2.40 -3.20
N LYS A 218 -8.97 2.47 -3.16
CA LYS A 218 -8.08 1.30 -3.16
C LYS A 218 -6.99 1.51 -2.12
N GLU A 219 -6.83 0.56 -1.21
CA GLU A 219 -5.69 0.50 -0.26
C GLU A 219 -5.39 1.84 0.44
N ASN A 220 -6.45 2.54 0.87
CA ASN A 220 -6.44 3.86 1.54
C ASN A 220 -6.16 5.08 0.64
N SER A 221 -6.12 4.92 -0.69
CA SER A 221 -6.12 6.04 -1.64
C SER A 221 -7.49 6.15 -2.29
N THR A 222 -8.01 7.38 -2.33
CA THR A 222 -9.26 7.71 -3.03
C THR A 222 -8.91 8.52 -4.28
N TYR A 223 -9.54 8.19 -5.41
CA TYR A 223 -9.33 8.87 -6.69
C TYR A 223 -10.56 8.79 -7.57
N TYR A 224 -10.64 9.68 -8.56
CA TYR A 224 -11.72 9.69 -9.55
C TYR A 224 -11.37 8.86 -10.78
N VAL A 225 -12.39 8.18 -11.30
CA VAL A 225 -12.36 7.51 -12.60
C VAL A 225 -13.51 7.97 -13.47
N LYS A 226 -13.25 8.05 -14.78
CA LYS A 226 -14.27 8.14 -15.81
C LYS A 226 -14.53 6.76 -16.40
N HIS A 227 -15.80 6.51 -16.73
CA HIS A 227 -16.23 5.27 -17.36
C HIS A 227 -16.41 5.45 -18.86
N TYR A 228 -15.85 4.55 -19.65
CA TYR A 228 -15.99 4.51 -21.10
C TYR A 228 -16.59 3.17 -21.52
N LYS A 229 -17.66 3.23 -22.31
CA LYS A 229 -18.41 2.05 -22.76
C LYS A 229 -19.04 2.28 -24.12
N THR A 230 -19.49 1.20 -24.74
CA THR A 230 -20.23 1.24 -26.01
C THR A 230 -21.33 0.18 -26.03
N THR A 231 -22.47 0.48 -26.66
CA THR A 231 -23.57 -0.47 -26.85
C THR A 231 -23.24 -1.53 -27.90
N LYS A 232 -22.25 -1.26 -28.75
CA LYS A 232 -21.76 -2.15 -29.81
C LYS A 232 -21.19 -3.47 -29.27
N CYS A 233 -20.74 -3.48 -28.01
CA CYS A 233 -20.30 -4.69 -27.34
C CYS A 233 -21.38 -5.79 -27.24
N GLN A 234 -22.68 -5.46 -27.35
CA GLN A 234 -23.75 -6.46 -27.23
C GLN A 234 -23.78 -7.45 -28.39
N HIS A 235 -23.40 -6.99 -29.59
CA HIS A 235 -23.38 -7.79 -30.82
C HIS A 235 -21.95 -8.06 -31.30
N CYS A 236 -20.96 -7.82 -30.44
CA CYS A 236 -19.55 -7.97 -30.80
C CYS A 236 -19.17 -9.46 -30.86
N PRO A 237 -18.66 -9.97 -32.00
CA PRO A 237 -18.33 -11.39 -32.16
C PRO A 237 -17.21 -11.86 -31.22
N VAL A 238 -16.33 -10.94 -30.82
CA VAL A 238 -15.18 -11.23 -29.93
C VAL A 238 -15.44 -10.83 -28.47
N LYS A 239 -16.70 -10.59 -28.08
CA LYS A 239 -17.06 -10.17 -26.72
C LYS A 239 -16.46 -11.08 -25.64
N LEU A 240 -16.56 -12.40 -25.84
CA LEU A 240 -16.06 -13.41 -24.91
C LEU A 240 -14.52 -13.43 -24.80
N LEU A 241 -13.80 -12.95 -25.82
CA LEU A 241 -12.35 -12.78 -25.79
C LEU A 241 -11.96 -11.47 -25.09
N CYS A 242 -12.81 -10.45 -25.18
CA CYS A 242 -12.55 -9.11 -24.67
C CYS A 242 -12.96 -8.91 -23.19
N THR A 243 -14.06 -9.50 -22.75
CA THR A 243 -14.57 -9.32 -21.38
C THR A 243 -15.50 -10.43 -20.93
N LYS A 244 -15.56 -10.66 -19.62
CA LYS A 244 -16.58 -11.52 -18.98
C LYS A 244 -17.87 -10.77 -18.64
N ASN A 245 -17.89 -9.44 -18.80
CA ASN A 245 -19.05 -8.63 -18.45
C ASN A 245 -20.17 -8.75 -19.49
N ALA A 246 -21.34 -9.20 -19.06
CA ALA A 246 -22.53 -9.32 -19.89
C ALA A 246 -22.95 -7.98 -20.54
N LYS A 247 -22.68 -6.84 -19.91
CA LYS A 247 -23.01 -5.51 -20.44
C LYS A 247 -21.98 -4.96 -21.45
N GLY A 248 -20.89 -5.69 -21.69
CA GLY A 248 -19.80 -5.27 -22.57
C GLY A 248 -18.59 -4.72 -21.81
N ARG A 249 -17.54 -4.37 -22.55
CA ARG A 249 -16.28 -3.89 -21.96
C ARG A 249 -16.50 -2.50 -21.36
N LEU A 250 -16.15 -2.38 -20.08
CA LEU A 250 -16.07 -1.09 -19.38
C LEU A 250 -14.59 -0.76 -19.22
N ILE A 251 -14.20 0.43 -19.68
CA ILE A 251 -12.88 0.99 -19.47
C ILE A 251 -12.98 2.06 -18.40
N GLU A 252 -12.19 1.93 -17.35
CA GLU A 252 -12.03 2.95 -16.30
C GLU A 252 -10.73 3.72 -16.58
N ARG A 253 -10.82 5.04 -16.79
CA ARG A 253 -9.65 5.91 -16.88
C ARG A 253 -9.55 6.73 -15.60
N SER A 254 -8.45 6.59 -14.87
CA SER A 254 -8.16 7.42 -13.70
C SER A 254 -7.86 8.86 -14.12
N GLU A 255 -8.20 9.82 -13.26
CA GLU A 255 -7.74 11.22 -13.37
C GLU A 255 -6.21 11.34 -13.51
N TYR A 256 -5.45 10.37 -13.00
CA TYR A 256 -3.99 10.36 -13.09
C TYR A 256 -3.44 9.70 -14.37
N GLN A 257 -4.30 9.09 -15.21
CA GLN A 257 -3.84 8.28 -16.33
C GLN A 257 -3.03 9.10 -17.35
N GLN A 258 -3.34 10.38 -17.51
CA GLN A 258 -2.57 11.26 -18.41
C GLN A 258 -1.10 11.38 -18.00
N TYR A 259 -0.80 11.41 -16.70
CA TYR A 259 0.57 11.52 -16.21
C TYR A 259 1.31 10.19 -16.35
N VAL A 260 0.60 9.07 -16.13
CA VAL A 260 1.12 7.73 -16.44
C VAL A 260 1.46 7.60 -17.94
N ASP A 261 0.62 8.15 -18.81
CA ASP A 261 0.83 8.14 -20.26
C ASP A 261 2.04 9.02 -20.66
N ILE A 262 2.36 10.07 -19.90
CA ILE A 262 3.59 10.87 -20.08
C ILE A 262 4.84 10.06 -19.71
N ASN A 263 4.85 9.42 -18.54
CA ASN A 263 5.97 8.56 -18.11
C ASN A 263 6.24 7.39 -19.07
N LYS A 264 5.22 6.93 -19.83
CA LYS A 264 5.38 5.89 -20.85
C LYS A 264 6.15 6.33 -22.10
N LYS A 265 6.24 7.63 -22.35
CA LYS A 265 6.88 8.20 -23.55
C LYS A 265 8.34 8.62 -23.29
N THR A 266 8.77 8.58 -22.03
CA THR A 266 10.14 8.87 -21.57
C THR A 266 10.95 7.58 -21.61
#